data_AF-A0A3F2RHD8-F1
#
_entry.id   AF-A0A3F2RHD8-F1
#
_cell.length_a   1.000
_cell.length_b   1.000
_cell.length_c   1.000
_cell.angle_alpha   90.00
_cell.angle_beta   90.00
_cell.angle_gamma   90.00
#
_symmetry.space_group_name_H-M   'P 1'
#
loop_
_entity.id
_entity.type
_entity.pdbx_description
1 polymer ?
#
loop_
_entity_poly.entity_id
_entity_poly.type
_entity_poly.pdbx_seq_one_letter_code
_entity_poly.pdbx_strand_id
1 'polypeptide(L)'
;MADDDQNGVREAECTNESETPHFDALFARYDNGNGIFGTEHLGSLLLDMGYNTSPKVLDRALDDMDPNATGEIAKLTFFEWFEENADDIDDAPLADAGPSLPISPRTQQQDDTDTELQNAMLDAKNQSKQAEADAQLLANRLVHLRAEDARAQKRIEEAKRRSREIEAIKKRNENRQRAKQETMEQMQRDIKAACEYNTMVQASSRERRTQVLAEHTLQRVQIVQHTRAAKKNHLEQIRRQREKDRSWLAERSQVIRDQEKRVLKQRQVAQKNFQKDVLKKTRDNLAREHEKRLVSEKRIHQMEAEEAELIAKLRTTQELQRAAYEELEFVMESE
;
A
#
# COMPACT_ATOMS: atom_id res chain seq x y z
N MET A 1 -33.33 10.25 6.95
CA MET A 1 -34.32 10.93 6.10
C MET A 1 -33.91 10.60 4.69
N ALA A 2 -34.78 9.92 3.93
CA ALA A 2 -34.46 9.20 2.68
C ALA A 2 -33.47 8.02 2.84
N ASP A 3 -34.01 6.88 3.26
CA ASP A 3 -33.53 5.53 2.89
C ASP A 3 -34.75 4.81 2.31
N ASP A 4 -35.04 5.05 1.03
CA ASP A 4 -36.19 4.49 0.32
C ASP A 4 -35.87 4.55 -1.18
N ASP A 5 -35.39 3.42 -1.75
CA ASP A 5 -35.33 3.12 -3.20
C ASP A 5 -34.62 1.76 -3.45
N GLN A 6 -35.13 0.67 -2.85
CA GLN A 6 -34.78 -0.71 -3.22
C GLN A 6 -35.98 -1.67 -3.14
N ASN A 7 -37.06 -1.38 -3.89
CA ASN A 7 -37.90 -2.44 -4.44
C ASN A 7 -38.80 -1.93 -5.59
N GLY A 8 -38.27 -2.00 -6.81
CA GLY A 8 -39.01 -1.76 -8.04
C GLY A 8 -38.32 -2.46 -9.20
N VAL A 9 -39.10 -2.94 -10.18
CA VAL A 9 -38.64 -3.65 -11.39
C VAL A 9 -38.12 -5.09 -11.14
N ARG A 10 -39.02 -5.98 -10.71
CA ARG A 10 -38.98 -7.43 -11.05
C ARG A 10 -40.36 -8.01 -11.38
N GLU A 11 -41.21 -7.21 -12.00
CA GLU A 11 -42.33 -7.70 -12.82
C GLU A 11 -42.00 -7.36 -14.27
N ALA A 12 -41.27 -8.27 -14.92
CA ALA A 12 -41.11 -8.30 -16.36
C ALA A 12 -41.94 -9.49 -16.85
N GLU A 13 -43.24 -9.24 -17.06
CA GLU A 13 -44.09 -10.16 -17.80
C GLU A 13 -43.45 -10.39 -19.18
N CYS A 14 -43.02 -11.62 -19.46
CA CYS A 14 -42.59 -12.00 -20.79
C CYS A 14 -43.81 -12.13 -21.70
N THR A 15 -44.38 -10.99 -22.11
CA THR A 15 -45.26 -10.89 -23.27
C THR A 15 -44.44 -11.11 -24.55
N ASN A 16 -43.99 -12.36 -24.73
CA ASN A 16 -43.52 -12.83 -26.01
C ASN A 16 -44.71 -12.75 -26.99
N GLU A 17 -44.68 -11.76 -27.89
CA GLU A 17 -45.60 -11.71 -29.03
C GLU A 17 -45.38 -12.98 -29.85
N SER A 18 -46.29 -13.95 -29.75
CA SER A 18 -46.15 -15.23 -30.41
C SER A 18 -46.44 -15.12 -31.90
N GLU A 19 -45.65 -15.83 -32.71
CA GLU A 19 -45.75 -15.80 -34.17
C GLU A 19 -47.04 -16.50 -34.68
N THR A 20 -47.74 -17.22 -33.80
CA THR A 20 -48.94 -18.03 -34.08
C THR A 20 -50.09 -17.78 -33.07
N PRO A 21 -50.64 -16.54 -32.97
CA PRO A 21 -51.60 -16.16 -31.92
C PRO A 21 -52.93 -16.93 -31.96
N HIS A 22 -53.27 -17.55 -33.10
CA HIS A 22 -54.46 -18.41 -33.22
C HIS A 22 -54.27 -19.76 -32.49
N PHE A 23 -53.10 -20.38 -32.65
CA PHE A 23 -52.75 -21.65 -32.01
C PHE A 23 -52.61 -21.48 -30.50
N ASP A 24 -52.04 -20.36 -30.06
CA ASP A 24 -51.94 -20.00 -28.63
C ASP A 24 -53.30 -19.92 -27.93
N ALA A 25 -54.32 -19.36 -28.61
CA ALA A 25 -55.68 -19.26 -28.07
C ALA A 25 -56.40 -20.63 -27.96
N LEU A 26 -56.01 -21.62 -28.78
CA LEU A 26 -56.48 -22.99 -28.66
C LEU A 26 -55.73 -23.73 -27.54
N PHE A 27 -54.39 -23.60 -27.49
CA PHE A 27 -53.54 -24.18 -26.44
C PHE A 27 -53.92 -23.74 -25.04
N ALA A 28 -54.24 -22.45 -24.84
CA ALA A 28 -54.63 -21.89 -23.55
C ALA A 28 -55.91 -22.51 -22.95
N ARG A 29 -56.66 -23.32 -23.69
CA ARG A 29 -57.81 -24.09 -23.18
C ARG A 29 -57.42 -25.40 -22.50
N TYR A 30 -56.23 -25.91 -22.79
CA TYR A 30 -55.74 -27.23 -22.37
C TYR A 30 -54.42 -27.16 -21.58
N ASP A 31 -53.80 -25.98 -21.47
CA ASP A 31 -52.58 -25.72 -20.70
C ASP A 31 -52.86 -25.69 -19.19
N ASN A 32 -52.08 -26.45 -18.42
CA ASN A 32 -52.12 -26.48 -16.96
C ASN A 32 -51.39 -25.30 -16.29
N GLY A 33 -51.02 -24.27 -17.05
CA GLY A 33 -50.48 -22.99 -16.59
C GLY A 33 -48.95 -22.86 -16.67
N ASN A 34 -48.28 -23.79 -17.34
CA ASN A 34 -46.82 -23.82 -17.49
C ASN A 34 -46.38 -24.05 -18.97
N GLY A 35 -47.29 -23.96 -19.94
CA GLY A 35 -47.02 -24.34 -21.33
C GLY A 35 -46.99 -25.86 -21.52
N ILE A 36 -47.78 -26.59 -20.74
CA ILE A 36 -47.82 -28.07 -20.71
C ILE A 36 -49.29 -28.51 -20.66
N PHE A 37 -49.66 -29.49 -21.48
CA PHE A 37 -51.01 -30.05 -21.54
C PHE A 37 -51.00 -31.57 -21.40
N GLY A 38 -52.10 -32.15 -20.94
CA GLY A 38 -52.23 -33.60 -20.77
C GLY A 38 -52.29 -34.36 -22.10
N THR A 39 -51.70 -35.56 -22.17
CA THR A 39 -51.72 -36.41 -23.37
C THR A 39 -53.15 -36.78 -23.81
N GLU A 40 -54.09 -36.86 -22.87
CA GLU A 40 -55.52 -37.10 -23.14
C GLU A 40 -56.20 -35.97 -23.92
N HIS A 41 -55.60 -34.77 -23.96
CA HIS A 41 -56.12 -33.62 -24.68
C HIS A 41 -55.58 -33.51 -26.11
N LEU A 42 -54.53 -34.24 -26.48
CA LEU A 42 -53.88 -34.15 -27.80
C LEU A 42 -54.86 -34.40 -28.97
N GLY A 43 -55.68 -35.45 -28.88
CA GLY A 43 -56.68 -35.76 -29.93
C GLY A 43 -57.79 -34.71 -30.03
N SER A 44 -58.19 -34.11 -28.90
CA SER A 44 -59.16 -33.01 -28.89
C SER A 44 -58.57 -31.74 -29.50
N LEU A 45 -57.31 -31.44 -29.18
CA LEU A 45 -56.57 -30.28 -29.69
C LEU A 45 -56.39 -30.34 -31.22
N LEU A 46 -55.97 -31.50 -31.76
CA LEU A 46 -55.82 -31.72 -33.20
C LEU A 46 -57.15 -31.58 -33.95
N LEU A 47 -58.25 -32.06 -33.36
CA LEU A 47 -59.59 -31.92 -33.91
C LEU A 47 -60.11 -30.46 -33.85
N ASP A 48 -59.84 -29.72 -32.76
CA ASP A 48 -60.12 -28.28 -32.64
C ASP A 48 -59.30 -27.44 -33.65
N MET A 49 -58.13 -27.93 -34.08
CA MET A 49 -57.33 -27.35 -35.18
C MET A 49 -57.78 -27.80 -36.58
N GLY A 50 -58.80 -28.65 -36.69
CA GLY A 50 -59.40 -29.08 -37.95
C GLY A 50 -58.83 -30.37 -38.55
N TYR A 51 -57.91 -31.05 -37.88
CA TYR A 51 -57.28 -32.28 -38.36
C TYR A 51 -58.04 -33.52 -37.86
N ASN A 52 -58.42 -34.41 -38.79
CA ASN A 52 -59.10 -35.67 -38.46
C ASN A 52 -58.10 -36.84 -38.36
N THR A 53 -57.23 -36.79 -37.34
CA THR A 53 -56.18 -37.80 -37.13
C THR A 53 -56.76 -39.20 -36.87
N SER A 54 -56.29 -40.20 -37.61
CA SER A 54 -56.59 -41.60 -37.28
C SER A 54 -55.95 -42.00 -35.94
N PRO A 55 -56.53 -42.96 -35.17
CA PRO A 55 -55.96 -43.38 -33.89
C PRO A 55 -54.49 -43.82 -33.97
N LYS A 56 -54.07 -44.44 -35.08
CA LYS A 56 -52.68 -44.87 -35.30
C LYS A 56 -51.69 -43.71 -35.43
N VAL A 57 -52.14 -42.56 -35.95
CA VAL A 57 -51.33 -41.35 -36.04
C VAL A 57 -51.22 -40.72 -34.66
N LEU A 58 -52.30 -40.73 -33.87
CA LEU A 58 -52.29 -40.25 -32.49
C LEU A 58 -51.39 -41.10 -31.59
N ASP A 59 -51.46 -42.43 -31.66
CA ASP A 59 -50.60 -43.34 -30.90
C ASP A 59 -49.11 -43.08 -31.21
N ARG A 60 -48.75 -42.93 -32.50
CA ARG A 60 -47.39 -42.59 -32.92
C ARG A 60 -46.95 -41.20 -32.44
N ALA A 61 -47.84 -40.20 -32.51
CA ALA A 61 -47.57 -38.86 -32.02
C ALA A 61 -47.27 -38.85 -30.51
N LEU A 62 -47.95 -39.72 -29.74
CA LEU A 62 -47.70 -39.90 -28.31
C LEU A 62 -46.36 -40.60 -28.03
N ASP A 63 -46.02 -41.66 -28.77
CA ASP A 63 -44.70 -42.32 -28.66
C ASP A 63 -43.55 -41.34 -28.96
N ASP A 64 -43.72 -40.44 -29.94
CA ASP A 64 -42.71 -39.46 -30.35
C ASP A 64 -42.60 -38.27 -29.37
N MET A 65 -43.72 -37.78 -28.79
CA MET A 65 -43.75 -36.59 -27.91
C MET A 65 -43.66 -36.87 -26.41
N ASP A 66 -44.15 -38.01 -25.93
CA ASP A 66 -44.06 -38.45 -24.52
C ASP A 66 -43.48 -39.87 -24.41
N PRO A 67 -42.22 -40.10 -24.85
CA PRO A 67 -41.57 -41.42 -24.85
C PRO A 67 -41.35 -42.00 -23.44
N ASN A 68 -41.58 -41.20 -22.39
CA ASN A 68 -41.46 -41.59 -20.99
C ASN A 68 -42.82 -41.89 -20.33
N ALA A 69 -43.94 -41.75 -21.06
CA ALA A 69 -45.31 -41.90 -20.55
C ALA A 69 -45.58 -41.07 -19.28
N THR A 70 -45.09 -39.83 -19.27
CA THR A 70 -45.31 -38.86 -18.18
C THR A 70 -46.75 -38.38 -18.10
N GLY A 71 -47.51 -38.47 -19.20
CA GLY A 71 -48.86 -37.93 -19.32
C GLY A 71 -48.91 -36.44 -19.66
N GLU A 72 -47.76 -35.79 -19.87
CA GLU A 72 -47.62 -34.35 -20.03
C GLU A 72 -46.79 -34.01 -21.29
N ILE A 73 -47.36 -33.23 -22.20
CA ILE A 73 -46.68 -32.76 -23.43
C ILE A 73 -46.39 -31.26 -23.30
N ALA A 74 -45.14 -30.87 -23.51
CA ALA A 74 -44.75 -29.46 -23.56
C ALA A 74 -45.15 -28.82 -24.89
N LYS A 75 -45.67 -27.58 -24.83
CA LYS A 75 -46.11 -26.79 -26.00
C LYS A 75 -45.03 -26.67 -27.08
N LEU A 76 -43.76 -26.51 -26.71
CA LEU A 76 -42.65 -26.41 -27.66
C LEU A 76 -42.46 -27.73 -28.43
N THR A 77 -42.45 -28.87 -27.74
CA THR A 77 -42.33 -30.22 -28.30
C THR A 77 -43.48 -30.53 -29.25
N PHE A 78 -44.69 -30.09 -28.93
CA PHE A 78 -45.83 -30.21 -29.85
C PHE A 78 -45.62 -29.41 -31.14
N PHE A 79 -45.14 -28.16 -31.08
CA PHE A 79 -44.90 -27.36 -32.28
C PHE A 79 -43.79 -27.95 -33.15
N GLU A 80 -42.68 -28.39 -32.55
CA GLU A 80 -41.59 -29.06 -33.27
C GLU A 80 -42.10 -30.32 -34.01
N TRP A 81 -42.87 -31.18 -33.33
CA TRP A 81 -43.48 -32.35 -33.95
C TRP A 81 -44.50 -31.99 -35.04
N PHE A 82 -45.35 -30.98 -34.80
CA PHE A 82 -46.40 -30.57 -35.72
C PHE A 82 -45.85 -29.92 -37.00
N GLU A 83 -44.81 -29.07 -36.90
CA GLU A 83 -44.14 -28.51 -38.09
C GLU A 83 -43.49 -29.59 -38.96
N GLU A 84 -42.97 -30.67 -38.36
CA GLU A 84 -42.35 -31.78 -39.10
C GLU A 84 -43.36 -32.76 -39.72
N ASN A 85 -44.59 -32.87 -39.17
CA ASN A 85 -45.55 -33.92 -39.56
C ASN A 85 -46.88 -33.39 -40.12
N ALA A 86 -47.13 -32.08 -40.19
CA ALA A 86 -48.41 -31.50 -40.61
C ALA A 86 -48.92 -31.97 -41.99
N ASP A 87 -48.02 -32.18 -42.95
CA ASP A 87 -48.36 -32.60 -44.32
C ASP A 87 -48.81 -34.08 -44.40
N ASP A 88 -48.40 -34.93 -43.46
CA ASP A 88 -48.68 -36.38 -43.44
C ASP A 88 -49.99 -36.74 -42.69
N ILE A 89 -50.71 -35.75 -42.14
CA ILE A 89 -51.88 -35.98 -41.28
C ILE A 89 -53.18 -36.25 -42.07
N ASP A 90 -53.30 -35.82 -43.33
CA ASP A 90 -54.56 -35.75 -44.09
C ASP A 90 -54.73 -36.86 -45.16
N ASP A 91 -54.23 -38.07 -44.90
CA ASP A 91 -54.27 -39.19 -45.87
C ASP A 91 -55.57 -40.01 -45.81
N ALA A 92 -56.51 -39.70 -46.70
CA ALA A 92 -57.73 -40.49 -46.95
C ALA A 92 -58.04 -40.59 -48.47
N PRO A 93 -58.00 -41.79 -49.09
CA PRO A 93 -58.09 -41.91 -50.55
C PRO A 93 -59.53 -41.94 -51.08
N LEU A 94 -59.79 -41.11 -52.11
CA LEU A 94 -60.94 -41.19 -53.00
C LEU A 94 -60.52 -41.81 -54.34
N ALA A 95 -61.30 -42.78 -54.84
CA ALA A 95 -61.05 -43.48 -56.10
C ALA A 95 -62.13 -43.18 -57.14
N ASP A 96 -61.76 -43.00 -58.40
CA ASP A 96 -62.71 -43.00 -59.53
C ASP A 96 -62.06 -43.52 -60.82
N ALA A 97 -62.87 -43.95 -61.80
CA ALA A 97 -62.46 -44.84 -62.89
C ALA A 97 -63.02 -44.44 -64.28
N GLY A 98 -62.32 -44.80 -65.37
CA GLY A 98 -62.95 -45.03 -66.68
C GLY A 98 -62.14 -44.60 -67.94
N PRO A 99 -62.36 -45.22 -69.13
CA PRO A 99 -61.32 -45.28 -70.18
C PRO A 99 -61.73 -45.01 -71.67
N SER A 100 -60.70 -45.02 -72.54
CA SER A 100 -60.65 -45.58 -73.93
C SER A 100 -61.35 -44.94 -75.17
N LEU A 101 -60.53 -44.37 -76.09
CA LEU A 101 -60.14 -44.86 -77.47
C LEU A 101 -61.25 -45.02 -78.62
N PRO A 102 -60.94 -45.40 -79.90
CA PRO A 102 -60.65 -44.46 -81.04
C PRO A 102 -61.23 -44.86 -82.48
N ILE A 103 -60.58 -44.41 -83.59
CA ILE A 103 -60.50 -44.97 -85.00
C ILE A 103 -61.37 -44.38 -86.18
N SER A 104 -60.78 -43.54 -87.06
CA SER A 104 -60.26 -43.76 -88.46
C SER A 104 -60.99 -44.67 -89.54
N PRO A 105 -60.59 -44.72 -90.86
CA PRO A 105 -60.75 -43.74 -91.97
C PRO A 105 -61.14 -44.40 -93.35
N ARG A 106 -60.64 -43.85 -94.51
CA ARG A 106 -60.39 -44.46 -95.88
C ARG A 106 -61.32 -43.99 -97.04
N THR A 107 -61.05 -44.28 -98.34
CA THR A 107 -60.12 -43.62 -99.33
C THR A 107 -60.20 -44.28 -100.74
N GLN A 108 -60.43 -43.51 -101.84
CA GLN A 108 -60.16 -43.80 -103.29
C GLN A 108 -60.59 -42.57 -104.15
N GLN A 109 -59.82 -41.87 -104.99
CA GLN A 109 -58.83 -42.16 -106.07
C GLN A 109 -59.42 -42.60 -107.43
N GLN A 110 -59.82 -41.62 -108.28
CA GLN A 110 -59.99 -41.80 -109.73
C GLN A 110 -60.10 -40.47 -110.52
N ASP A 111 -59.31 -39.49 -110.10
CA ASP A 111 -59.38 -38.09 -110.54
C ASP A 111 -57.93 -37.59 -110.38
N ASP A 112 -57.11 -37.60 -111.45
CA ASP A 112 -55.63 -37.64 -111.27
C ASP A 112 -54.82 -36.50 -111.93
N THR A 113 -55.32 -35.73 -112.91
CA THR A 113 -54.49 -34.70 -113.62
C THR A 113 -54.93 -33.26 -113.39
N ASP A 114 -56.20 -32.91 -113.66
CA ASP A 114 -56.79 -31.67 -113.14
C ASP A 114 -56.74 -31.66 -111.61
N THR A 115 -56.90 -32.83 -111.01
CA THR A 115 -56.74 -33.07 -109.58
C THR A 115 -55.28 -33.04 -109.15
N GLU A 116 -54.28 -33.41 -109.95
CA GLU A 116 -52.87 -33.16 -109.60
C GLU A 116 -52.60 -31.65 -109.51
N LEU A 117 -53.14 -30.83 -110.43
CA LEU A 117 -52.98 -29.38 -110.37
C LEU A 117 -53.78 -28.75 -109.21
N GLN A 118 -55.00 -29.22 -108.97
CA GLN A 118 -55.81 -28.79 -107.82
C GLN A 118 -55.23 -29.28 -106.49
N ASN A 119 -54.64 -30.48 -106.43
CA ASN A 119 -53.92 -31.01 -105.29
C ASN A 119 -52.63 -30.22 -105.05
N ALA A 120 -51.84 -29.92 -106.09
CA ALA A 120 -50.64 -29.08 -105.94
C ALA A 120 -50.99 -27.65 -105.48
N MET A 121 -52.12 -27.09 -105.93
CA MET A 121 -52.64 -25.81 -105.44
C MET A 121 -53.19 -25.90 -104.02
N LEU A 122 -53.85 -27.01 -103.66
CA LEU A 122 -54.30 -27.31 -102.29
C LEU A 122 -53.11 -27.53 -101.36
N ASP A 123 -52.06 -28.21 -101.80
CA ASP A 123 -50.84 -28.49 -101.07
C ASP A 123 -50.01 -27.23 -100.88
N ALA A 124 -49.88 -26.37 -101.90
CA ALA A 124 -49.30 -25.04 -101.73
C ALA A 124 -50.10 -24.19 -100.72
N LYS A 125 -51.44 -24.29 -100.73
CA LYS A 125 -52.33 -23.60 -99.79
C LYS A 125 -52.29 -24.21 -98.38
N ASN A 126 -52.08 -25.51 -98.25
CA ASN A 126 -51.93 -26.24 -97.00
C ASN A 126 -50.53 -25.99 -96.40
N GLN A 127 -49.47 -26.01 -97.20
CA GLN A 127 -48.13 -25.60 -96.82
C GLN A 127 -48.10 -24.13 -96.40
N SER A 128 -48.80 -23.24 -97.10
CA SER A 128 -48.94 -21.83 -96.69
C SER A 128 -49.64 -21.71 -95.33
N LYS A 129 -50.77 -22.40 -95.12
CA LYS A 129 -51.44 -22.47 -93.80
C LYS A 129 -50.57 -23.09 -92.71
N GLN A 130 -49.77 -24.09 -93.05
CA GLN A 130 -48.91 -24.78 -92.08
C GLN A 130 -47.70 -23.91 -91.71
N ALA A 131 -47.09 -23.21 -92.67
CA ALA A 131 -46.09 -22.19 -92.43
C ALA A 131 -46.65 -21.00 -91.62
N GLU A 132 -47.91 -20.61 -91.86
CA GLU A 132 -48.60 -19.58 -91.06
C GLU A 132 -48.87 -20.08 -89.62
N ALA A 133 -49.30 -21.33 -89.44
CA ALA A 133 -49.47 -21.94 -88.13
C ALA A 133 -48.14 -22.07 -87.37
N ASP A 134 -47.06 -22.49 -88.04
CA ASP A 134 -45.71 -22.58 -87.49
C ASP A 134 -45.17 -21.18 -87.13
N ALA A 135 -45.44 -20.16 -87.96
CA ALA A 135 -45.10 -18.76 -87.67
C ALA A 135 -45.85 -18.21 -86.47
N GLN A 136 -47.15 -18.52 -86.32
CA GLN A 136 -47.94 -18.18 -85.14
C GLN A 136 -47.41 -18.89 -83.88
N LEU A 137 -47.05 -20.17 -83.99
CA LEU A 137 -46.52 -20.97 -82.87
C LEU A 137 -45.12 -20.47 -82.44
N LEU A 138 -44.27 -20.09 -83.38
CA LEU A 138 -42.99 -19.41 -83.13
C LEU A 138 -43.20 -18.03 -82.51
N ALA A 139 -44.18 -17.24 -82.98
CA ALA A 139 -44.51 -15.94 -82.39
C ALA A 139 -44.97 -16.08 -80.93
N ASN A 140 -45.86 -17.03 -80.64
CA ASN A 140 -46.29 -17.35 -79.28
C ASN A 140 -45.10 -17.78 -78.40
N ARG A 141 -44.23 -18.67 -78.89
CA ARG A 141 -43.01 -19.08 -78.17
C ARG A 141 -42.06 -17.91 -77.90
N LEU A 142 -41.88 -16.99 -78.85
CA LEU A 142 -41.07 -15.78 -78.67
C LEU A 142 -41.69 -14.82 -77.63
N VAL A 143 -43.02 -14.72 -77.55
CA VAL A 143 -43.70 -13.94 -76.50
C VAL A 143 -43.45 -14.56 -75.12
N HIS A 144 -43.57 -15.88 -74.97
CA HIS A 144 -43.25 -16.57 -73.72
C HIS A 144 -41.79 -16.38 -73.32
N LEU A 145 -40.83 -16.61 -74.22
CA LEU A 145 -39.40 -16.45 -73.95
C LEU A 145 -39.04 -15.01 -73.56
N ARG A 146 -39.63 -13.99 -74.21
CA ARG A 146 -39.43 -12.58 -73.81
C ARG A 146 -40.02 -12.26 -72.44
N ALA A 147 -41.17 -12.86 -72.10
CA ALA A 147 -41.77 -12.71 -70.77
C ALA A 147 -40.92 -13.40 -69.68
N GLU A 148 -40.29 -14.54 -69.99
CA GLU A 148 -39.36 -15.23 -69.09
C GLU A 148 -38.05 -14.47 -68.91
N ASP A 149 -37.44 -13.97 -70.00
CA ASP A 149 -36.24 -13.12 -69.93
C ASP A 149 -36.50 -11.85 -69.12
N ALA A 150 -37.63 -11.15 -69.36
CA ALA A 150 -38.03 -10.00 -68.55
C ALA A 150 -38.25 -10.33 -67.06
N ARG A 151 -38.73 -11.54 -66.73
CA ARG A 151 -38.83 -12.02 -65.33
C ARG A 151 -37.45 -12.34 -64.75
N ALA A 152 -36.55 -12.94 -65.53
CA ALA A 152 -35.19 -13.25 -65.11
C ALA A 152 -34.36 -11.98 -64.88
N GLN A 153 -34.45 -11.00 -65.77
CA GLN A 153 -33.82 -9.69 -65.64
C GLN A 153 -34.28 -8.97 -64.36
N LYS A 154 -35.59 -8.94 -64.07
CA LYS A 154 -36.12 -8.38 -62.80
C LYS A 154 -35.55 -9.09 -61.57
N ARG A 155 -35.45 -10.43 -61.58
CA ARG A 155 -34.81 -11.19 -60.48
C ARG A 155 -33.32 -10.85 -60.33
N ILE A 156 -32.59 -10.67 -61.44
CA ILE A 156 -31.18 -10.28 -61.44
C ILE A 156 -30.99 -8.85 -60.91
N GLU A 157 -31.86 -7.92 -61.30
CA GLU A 157 -31.85 -6.54 -60.79
C GLU A 157 -32.15 -6.48 -59.30
N GLU A 158 -33.15 -7.23 -58.83
CA GLU A 158 -33.46 -7.31 -57.41
C GLU A 158 -32.32 -7.95 -56.61
N ALA A 159 -31.72 -9.05 -57.10
CA ALA A 159 -30.55 -9.67 -56.47
C ALA A 159 -29.36 -8.69 -56.40
N LYS A 160 -29.10 -7.92 -57.47
CA LYS A 160 -28.08 -6.86 -57.48
C LYS A 160 -28.41 -5.74 -56.50
N ARG A 161 -29.69 -5.36 -56.33
CA ARG A 161 -30.13 -4.36 -55.36
C ARG A 161 -29.89 -4.84 -53.93
N ARG A 162 -30.37 -6.05 -53.59
CA ARG A 162 -30.15 -6.69 -52.28
C ARG A 162 -28.65 -6.86 -51.97
N SER A 163 -27.83 -7.24 -52.95
CA SER A 163 -26.37 -7.33 -52.78
C SER A 163 -25.74 -6.00 -52.38
N ARG A 164 -26.13 -4.89 -53.03
CA ARG A 164 -25.66 -3.54 -52.68
C ARG A 164 -26.15 -3.08 -51.30
N GLU A 165 -27.39 -3.42 -50.94
CA GLU A 165 -27.95 -3.15 -49.61
C GLU A 165 -27.15 -3.88 -48.51
N ILE A 166 -26.84 -5.17 -48.72
CA ILE A 166 -26.01 -5.98 -47.82
C ILE A 166 -24.59 -5.41 -47.70
N GLU A 167 -23.95 -5.04 -48.82
CA GLU A 167 -22.63 -4.40 -48.82
C GLU A 167 -22.63 -3.06 -48.04
N ALA A 168 -23.66 -2.23 -48.22
CA ALA A 168 -23.81 -0.97 -47.50
C ALA A 168 -24.00 -1.19 -45.99
N ILE A 169 -24.80 -2.19 -45.59
CA ILE A 169 -24.99 -2.58 -44.18
C ILE A 169 -23.67 -3.11 -43.61
N LYS A 170 -22.97 -4.00 -44.31
CA LYS A 170 -21.67 -4.54 -43.90
C LYS A 170 -20.64 -3.43 -43.69
N LYS A 171 -20.52 -2.49 -44.63
CA LYS A 171 -19.64 -1.31 -44.52
C LYS A 171 -20.01 -0.39 -43.35
N ARG A 172 -21.31 -0.18 -43.11
CA ARG A 172 -21.79 0.61 -41.96
C ARG A 172 -21.47 -0.07 -40.62
N ASN A 173 -21.64 -1.38 -40.54
CA ASN A 173 -21.31 -2.18 -39.36
C ASN A 173 -19.80 -2.23 -39.09
N GLU A 174 -19.00 -2.42 -40.14
CA GLU A 174 -17.53 -2.37 -40.06
C GLU A 174 -17.04 -1.00 -39.56
N ASN A 175 -17.52 0.10 -40.15
CA ASN A 175 -17.19 1.45 -39.68
C ASN A 175 -17.61 1.68 -38.21
N ARG A 176 -18.79 1.18 -37.81
CA ARG A 176 -19.25 1.25 -36.41
C ARG A 176 -18.36 0.44 -35.47
N GLN A 177 -17.83 -0.70 -35.92
CA GLN A 177 -16.92 -1.53 -35.14
C GLN A 177 -15.52 -0.91 -35.02
N ARG A 178 -14.98 -0.34 -36.10
CA ARG A 178 -13.72 0.42 -36.07
C ARG A 178 -13.81 1.62 -35.13
N ALA A 179 -14.88 2.42 -35.22
CA ALA A 179 -15.08 3.55 -34.30
C ALA A 179 -15.16 3.12 -32.82
N LYS A 180 -15.83 1.98 -32.53
CA LYS A 180 -15.82 1.39 -31.18
C LYS A 180 -14.41 0.98 -30.74
N GLN A 181 -13.63 0.34 -31.61
CA GLN A 181 -12.24 -0.04 -31.31
C GLN A 181 -11.37 1.20 -31.05
N GLU A 182 -11.42 2.21 -31.92
CA GLU A 182 -10.69 3.47 -31.77
C GLU A 182 -11.03 4.18 -30.44
N THR A 183 -12.31 4.27 -30.07
CA THR A 183 -12.71 4.85 -28.77
C THR A 183 -12.23 4.04 -27.57
N MET A 184 -12.26 2.71 -27.65
CA MET A 184 -11.74 1.83 -26.59
C MET A 184 -10.22 1.92 -26.46
N GLU A 185 -9.49 1.95 -27.57
CA GLU A 185 -8.04 2.16 -27.59
C GLU A 185 -7.67 3.52 -27.01
N GLN A 186 -8.40 4.59 -27.37
CA GLN A 186 -8.14 5.91 -26.84
C GLN A 186 -8.37 5.97 -25.33
N MET A 187 -9.49 5.41 -24.85
CA MET A 187 -9.75 5.28 -23.42
C MET A 187 -8.65 4.48 -22.70
N GLN A 188 -8.11 3.41 -23.30
CA GLN A 188 -6.98 2.68 -22.74
C GLN A 188 -5.67 3.48 -22.73
N ARG A 189 -5.41 4.31 -23.75
CA ARG A 189 -4.25 5.23 -23.76
C ARG A 189 -4.38 6.27 -22.66
N ASP A 190 -5.55 6.87 -22.51
CA ASP A 190 -5.82 7.90 -21.50
C ASP A 190 -5.70 7.34 -20.07
N ILE A 191 -6.22 6.12 -19.82
CA ILE A 191 -6.05 5.41 -18.55
C ILE A 191 -4.56 5.14 -18.26
N LYS A 192 -3.79 4.64 -19.25
CA LYS A 192 -2.35 4.38 -19.07
C LYS A 192 -1.59 5.66 -18.75
N ALA A 193 -1.81 6.74 -19.50
CA ALA A 193 -1.19 8.04 -19.25
C ALA A 193 -1.56 8.59 -17.86
N ALA A 194 -2.81 8.45 -17.42
CA ALA A 194 -3.24 8.86 -16.09
C ALA A 194 -2.60 8.03 -14.96
N CYS A 195 -2.39 6.72 -15.17
CA CYS A 195 -1.68 5.84 -14.25
C CYS A 195 -0.18 6.18 -14.16
N GLU A 196 0.48 6.39 -15.30
CA GLU A 196 1.89 6.79 -15.38
C GLU A 196 2.11 8.15 -14.69
N TYR A 197 1.26 9.14 -14.98
CA TYR A 197 1.28 10.45 -14.33
C TYR A 197 1.10 10.33 -12.80
N ASN A 198 0.11 9.56 -12.34
CA ASN A 198 -0.06 9.32 -10.90
C ASN A 198 1.17 8.66 -10.27
N THR A 199 1.77 7.69 -10.95
CA THR A 199 2.98 7.01 -10.48
C THR A 199 4.15 7.98 -10.34
N MET A 200 4.38 8.86 -11.32
CA MET A 200 5.40 9.91 -11.25
C MET A 200 5.13 10.93 -10.13
N VAL A 201 3.88 11.39 -9.98
CA VAL A 201 3.49 12.31 -8.90
C VAL A 201 3.72 11.67 -7.53
N GLN A 202 3.30 10.41 -7.34
CA GLN A 202 3.54 9.67 -6.10
C GLN A 202 5.02 9.44 -5.82
N ALA A 203 5.83 9.10 -6.83
CA ALA A 203 7.28 8.95 -6.69
C ALA A 203 7.92 10.26 -6.21
N SER A 204 7.64 11.39 -6.87
CA SER A 204 8.17 12.70 -6.47
C SER A 204 7.71 13.15 -5.07
N SER A 205 6.53 12.71 -4.63
CA SER A 205 6.00 12.98 -3.29
C SER A 205 6.68 12.12 -2.22
N ARG A 206 6.97 10.84 -2.52
CA ARG A 206 7.79 9.97 -1.66
C ARG A 206 9.21 10.52 -1.52
N GLU A 207 9.81 10.95 -2.63
CA GLU A 207 11.16 11.51 -2.64
C GLU A 207 11.25 12.79 -1.78
N ARG A 208 10.33 13.75 -1.98
CA ARG A 208 10.25 14.96 -1.15
C ARG A 208 10.07 14.64 0.35
N ARG A 209 9.26 13.63 0.70
CA ARG A 209 9.13 13.17 2.09
C ARG A 209 10.45 12.59 2.62
N THR A 210 11.16 11.78 1.83
CA THR A 210 12.46 11.24 2.25
C THR A 210 13.53 12.31 2.41
N GLN A 211 13.56 13.33 1.54
CA GLN A 211 14.46 14.49 1.64
C GLN A 211 14.21 15.25 2.95
N VAL A 212 12.97 15.65 3.24
CA VAL A 212 12.61 16.35 4.49
C VAL A 212 12.94 15.52 5.75
N LEU A 213 12.72 14.20 5.72
CA LEU A 213 13.10 13.31 6.83
C LEU A 213 14.62 13.22 7.01
N ALA A 214 15.39 13.19 5.92
CA ALA A 214 16.85 13.20 5.97
C ALA A 214 17.40 14.53 6.50
N GLU A 215 16.87 15.67 6.06
CA GLU A 215 17.21 17.01 6.56
C GLU A 215 16.95 17.14 8.06
N HIS A 216 15.76 16.77 8.52
CA HIS A 216 15.43 16.82 9.96
C HIS A 216 16.31 15.86 10.78
N THR A 217 16.66 14.69 10.23
CA THR A 217 17.61 13.76 10.88
C THR A 217 19.01 14.37 10.98
N LEU A 218 19.49 15.03 9.92
CA LEU A 218 20.78 15.73 9.91
C LEU A 218 20.80 16.88 10.94
N GLN A 219 19.74 17.70 11.00
CA GLN A 219 19.60 18.77 11.99
C GLN A 219 19.66 18.23 13.43
N ARG A 220 18.95 17.13 13.73
CA ARG A 220 19.02 16.48 15.05
C ARG A 220 20.43 15.99 15.39
N VAL A 221 21.16 15.42 14.42
CA VAL A 221 22.56 15.02 14.62
C VAL A 221 23.46 16.23 14.89
N GLN A 222 23.30 17.33 14.14
CA GLN A 222 24.06 18.57 14.36
C GLN A 222 23.79 19.17 15.75
N ILE A 223 22.53 19.23 16.20
CA ILE A 223 22.16 19.70 17.55
C ILE A 223 22.83 18.85 18.64
N VAL A 224 22.83 17.51 18.49
CA VAL A 224 23.49 16.60 19.43
C VAL A 224 25.01 16.79 19.42
N GLN A 225 25.63 16.97 18.25
CA GLN A 225 27.06 17.25 18.12
C GLN A 225 27.44 18.59 18.79
N HIS A 226 26.69 19.67 18.52
CA HIS A 226 26.90 20.97 19.14
C HIS A 226 26.76 20.91 20.67
N THR A 227 25.73 20.23 21.16
CA THR A 227 25.51 20.03 22.61
C THR A 227 26.64 19.23 23.25
N ARG A 228 27.15 18.18 22.59
CA ARG A 228 28.32 17.40 23.05
C ARG A 228 29.59 18.26 23.06
N ALA A 229 29.83 19.06 22.03
CA ALA A 229 30.98 19.97 21.93
C ALA A 229 30.95 21.04 23.03
N ALA A 230 29.79 21.69 23.23
CA ALA A 230 29.60 22.67 24.31
C ALA A 230 29.85 22.05 25.69
N LYS A 231 29.32 20.85 25.96
CA LYS A 231 29.57 20.12 27.22
C LYS A 231 31.06 19.78 27.41
N LYS A 232 31.75 19.35 26.35
CA LYS A 232 33.20 19.08 26.40
C LYS A 232 33.99 20.35 26.74
N ASN A 233 33.72 21.45 26.03
CA ASN A 233 34.39 22.73 26.25
C ASN A 233 34.16 23.26 27.68
N HIS A 234 32.94 23.12 28.21
CA HIS A 234 32.62 23.51 29.58
C HIS A 234 33.35 22.65 30.64
N LEU A 235 33.46 21.33 30.42
CA LEU A 235 34.24 20.45 31.30
C LEU A 235 35.74 20.78 31.25
N GLU A 236 36.29 21.12 30.08
CA GLU A 236 37.68 21.60 29.95
C GLU A 236 37.89 22.94 30.66
N GLN A 237 36.93 23.86 30.58
CA GLN A 237 36.96 25.14 31.31
C GLN A 237 36.94 24.92 32.83
N ILE A 238 36.07 24.04 33.35
CA ILE A 238 36.05 23.65 34.77
C ILE A 238 37.39 23.03 35.19
N ARG A 239 37.98 22.16 34.36
CA ARG A 239 39.29 21.55 34.64
C ARG A 239 40.38 22.61 34.73
N ARG A 240 40.48 23.52 33.76
CA ARG A 240 41.44 24.63 33.76
C ARG A 240 41.26 25.54 34.97
N GLN A 241 40.02 25.82 35.38
CA GLN A 241 39.75 26.64 36.57
C GLN A 241 40.22 25.94 37.84
N ARG A 242 39.85 24.67 38.05
CA ARG A 242 40.30 23.88 39.21
C ARG A 242 41.81 23.73 39.29
N GLU A 243 42.50 23.69 38.15
CA GLU A 243 43.95 23.64 38.08
C GLU A 243 44.59 24.97 38.52
N LYS A 244 44.06 26.11 38.06
CA LYS A 244 44.43 27.45 38.55
C LYS A 244 44.17 27.61 40.05
N ASP A 245 42.99 27.20 40.52
CA ASP A 245 42.63 27.30 41.93
C ASP A 245 43.57 26.46 42.81
N ARG A 246 43.93 25.25 42.35
CA ARG A 246 44.93 24.39 43.01
C ARG A 246 46.32 25.02 43.03
N SER A 247 46.80 25.60 41.92
CA SER A 247 48.11 26.24 41.89
C SER A 247 48.17 27.46 42.82
N TRP A 248 47.12 28.29 42.83
CA TRP A 248 47.01 29.44 43.71
C TRP A 248 46.93 29.05 45.20
N LEU A 249 46.17 28.02 45.54
CA LEU A 249 46.13 27.48 46.91
C LEU A 249 47.48 26.91 47.34
N ALA A 250 48.20 26.21 46.44
CA ALA A 250 49.52 25.67 46.72
C ALA A 250 50.55 26.80 46.99
N GLU A 251 50.58 27.83 46.14
CA GLU A 251 51.42 29.03 46.30
C GLU A 251 51.10 29.74 47.62
N ARG A 252 49.83 30.03 47.90
CA ARG A 252 49.40 30.68 49.15
C ARG A 252 49.78 29.85 50.39
N SER A 253 49.62 28.52 50.31
CA SER A 253 50.02 27.61 51.39
C SER A 253 51.53 27.49 51.55
N GLN A 254 52.31 27.77 50.51
CA GLN A 254 53.77 27.87 50.61
C GLN A 254 54.18 29.19 51.29
N VAL A 255 53.55 30.31 50.92
CA VAL A 255 53.76 31.62 51.58
C VAL A 255 53.46 31.53 53.08
N ILE A 256 52.35 30.92 53.47
CA ILE A 256 52.00 30.72 54.90
C ILE A 256 53.06 29.88 55.61
N ARG A 257 53.45 28.72 55.05
CA ARG A 257 54.49 27.85 55.65
C ARG A 257 55.84 28.55 55.78
N ASP A 258 56.20 29.43 54.84
CA ASP A 258 57.44 30.18 54.92
C ASP A 258 57.36 31.37 55.90
N GLN A 259 56.18 31.97 56.10
CA GLN A 259 55.93 32.93 57.19
C GLN A 259 56.03 32.25 58.56
N GLU A 260 55.38 31.09 58.75
CA GLU A 260 55.46 30.29 59.98
C GLU A 260 56.91 29.91 60.32
N LYS A 261 57.69 29.42 59.35
CA LYS A 261 59.13 29.14 59.52
C LYS A 261 59.92 30.39 59.93
N ARG A 262 59.61 31.58 59.38
CA ARG A 262 60.26 32.84 59.78
C ARG A 262 59.93 33.21 61.23
N VAL A 263 58.66 33.11 61.64
CA VAL A 263 58.21 33.37 63.02
C VAL A 263 58.83 32.38 64.01
N LEU A 264 58.89 31.09 63.68
CA LEU A 264 59.55 30.07 64.51
C LEU A 264 61.04 30.35 64.68
N LYS A 265 61.75 30.72 63.60
CA LYS A 265 63.17 31.11 63.67
C LYS A 265 63.35 32.37 64.53
N GLN A 266 62.50 33.40 64.37
CA GLN A 266 62.55 34.60 65.21
C GLN A 266 62.33 34.27 66.70
N ARG A 267 61.36 33.42 67.03
CA ARG A 267 61.12 32.97 68.42
C ARG A 267 62.31 32.21 69.00
N GLN A 268 62.95 31.32 68.23
CA GLN A 268 64.16 30.63 68.68
C GLN A 268 65.34 31.58 68.89
N VAL A 269 65.54 32.57 68.01
CA VAL A 269 66.58 33.60 68.18
C VAL A 269 66.30 34.45 69.42
N ALA A 270 65.05 34.89 69.63
CA ALA A 270 64.65 35.64 70.81
C ALA A 270 64.88 34.83 72.11
N GLN A 271 64.52 33.54 72.13
CA GLN A 271 64.75 32.67 73.28
C GLN A 271 66.26 32.47 73.57
N LYS A 272 67.08 32.25 72.54
CA LYS A 272 68.54 32.15 72.69
C LYS A 272 69.17 33.45 73.18
N ASN A 273 68.69 34.60 72.71
CA ASN A 273 69.15 35.91 73.17
C ASN A 273 68.75 36.13 74.63
N PHE A 274 67.49 35.87 75.01
CA PHE A 274 67.04 35.94 76.41
C PHE A 274 67.86 35.03 77.34
N GLN A 275 68.16 33.80 76.92
CA GLN A 275 69.04 32.89 77.67
C GLN A 275 70.45 33.47 77.84
N LYS A 276 71.05 34.05 76.79
CA LYS A 276 72.35 34.74 76.87
C LYS A 276 72.30 35.94 77.81
N ASP A 277 71.23 36.73 77.77
CA ASP A 277 71.07 37.90 78.64
C ASP A 277 70.89 37.51 80.11
N VAL A 278 70.17 36.42 80.40
CA VAL A 278 70.07 35.82 81.74
C VAL A 278 71.42 35.30 82.21
N LEU A 279 72.15 34.54 81.38
CA LEU A 279 73.49 34.03 81.71
C LEU A 279 74.52 35.15 81.91
N LYS A 280 74.41 36.24 81.16
CA LYS A 280 75.24 37.43 81.37
C LYS A 280 74.91 38.07 82.71
N LYS A 281 73.63 38.30 83.02
CA LYS A 281 73.20 38.86 84.32
C LYS A 281 73.61 37.99 85.51
N THR A 282 73.55 36.66 85.42
CA THR A 282 74.01 35.78 86.51
C THR A 282 75.53 35.82 86.67
N ARG A 283 76.30 35.85 85.57
CA ARG A 283 77.75 36.07 85.60
C ARG A 283 78.12 37.42 86.22
N ASP A 284 77.43 38.49 85.82
CA ASP A 284 77.66 39.86 86.32
C ASP A 284 77.25 40.00 87.80
N ASN A 285 76.26 39.22 88.28
CA ASN A 285 75.93 39.09 89.71
C ASN A 285 77.03 38.33 90.46
N LEU A 286 77.49 37.18 89.92
CA LEU A 286 78.53 36.36 90.55
C LEU A 286 79.85 37.12 90.71
N ALA A 287 80.23 37.91 89.70
CA ALA A 287 81.41 38.79 89.76
C ALA A 287 81.29 39.82 90.89
N ARG A 288 80.12 40.46 91.04
CA ARG A 288 79.86 41.42 92.14
C ARG A 288 79.85 40.76 93.52
N GLU A 289 79.34 39.53 93.66
CA GLU A 289 79.42 38.81 94.93
C GLU A 289 80.85 38.38 95.27
N HIS A 290 81.66 37.96 94.29
CA HIS A 290 83.09 37.72 94.50
C HIS A 290 83.85 38.99 94.91
N GLU A 291 83.55 40.13 94.29
CA GLU A 291 84.16 41.41 94.62
C GLU A 291 83.80 41.85 96.05
N LYS A 292 82.52 41.80 96.43
CA LYS A 292 82.08 42.02 97.82
C LYS A 292 82.78 41.09 98.79
N ARG A 293 82.86 39.79 98.47
CA ARG A 293 83.53 38.78 99.30
C ARG A 293 85.00 39.14 99.53
N LEU A 294 85.74 39.49 98.46
CA LEU A 294 87.13 39.92 98.55
C LEU A 294 87.31 41.20 99.39
N VAL A 295 86.36 42.14 99.32
CA VAL A 295 86.37 43.34 100.17
C VAL A 295 86.12 42.97 101.64
N SER A 296 85.16 42.07 101.93
CA SER A 296 84.91 41.61 103.30
C SER A 296 86.07 40.76 103.86
N GLU A 297 86.68 39.88 103.07
CA GLU A 297 87.84 39.09 103.49
C GLU A 297 89.03 39.99 103.81
N LYS A 298 89.30 41.02 102.98
CA LYS A 298 90.30 42.05 103.30
C LYS A 298 89.99 42.80 104.60
N ARG A 299 88.72 43.12 104.87
CA ARG A 299 88.34 43.82 106.11
C ARG A 299 88.43 42.90 107.33
N ILE A 300 88.07 41.63 107.20
CA ILE A 300 88.30 40.61 108.24
C ILE A 300 89.79 40.51 108.53
N HIS A 301 90.64 40.38 107.51
CA HIS A 301 92.09 40.24 107.70
C HIS A 301 92.75 41.47 108.35
N GLN A 302 92.20 42.68 108.14
CA GLN A 302 92.58 43.87 108.91
C GLN A 302 92.18 43.73 110.39
N MET A 303 90.95 43.30 110.68
CA MET A 303 90.48 43.13 112.06
C MET A 303 91.20 41.98 112.78
N GLU A 304 91.58 40.90 112.09
CA GLU A 304 92.43 39.82 112.62
C GLU A 304 93.84 40.32 112.97
N ALA A 305 94.41 41.22 112.16
CA ALA A 305 95.71 41.83 112.45
C ALA A 305 95.62 42.80 113.64
N GLU A 306 94.57 43.62 113.70
CA GLU A 306 94.26 44.51 114.84
C GLU A 306 94.02 43.70 116.14
N GLU A 307 93.33 42.56 116.06
CA GLU A 307 93.11 41.62 117.16
C GLU A 307 94.43 40.98 117.63
N ALA A 308 95.26 40.48 116.71
CA ALA A 308 96.56 39.89 117.04
C ALA A 308 97.49 40.90 117.74
N GLU A 309 97.47 42.17 117.32
CA GLU A 309 98.22 43.24 117.96
C GLU A 309 97.68 43.57 119.37
N LEU A 310 96.35 43.54 119.56
CA LEU A 310 95.71 43.71 120.87
C LEU A 310 96.01 42.54 121.82
N ILE A 311 96.00 41.29 121.32
CA ILE A 311 96.37 40.09 122.10
C ILE A 311 97.85 40.17 122.53
N ALA A 312 98.74 40.60 121.64
CA ALA A 312 100.15 40.79 121.97
C ALA A 312 100.33 41.84 123.08
N LYS A 313 99.63 42.99 122.97
CA LYS A 313 99.60 44.02 124.02
C LYS A 313 99.06 43.48 125.33
N LEU A 314 97.95 42.75 125.31
CA LEU A 314 97.32 42.20 126.53
C LEU A 314 98.23 41.21 127.25
N ARG A 315 98.97 40.37 126.51
CA ARG A 315 100.00 39.47 127.08
C ARG A 315 101.11 40.25 127.76
N THR A 316 101.67 41.28 127.12
CA THR A 316 102.68 42.13 127.76
C THR A 316 102.15 42.84 129.00
N THR A 317 100.88 43.28 129.02
CA THR A 317 100.28 43.87 130.24
C THR A 317 100.09 42.83 131.36
N GLN A 318 99.76 41.57 131.03
CA GLN A 318 99.64 40.48 132.00
C GLN A 318 101.01 40.03 132.56
N GLU A 319 102.06 40.04 131.74
CA GLU A 319 103.44 39.84 132.18
C GLU A 319 103.88 40.98 133.12
N LEU A 320 103.54 42.23 132.80
CA LEU A 320 103.79 43.39 133.67
C LEU A 320 103.01 43.33 134.99
N GLN A 321 101.78 42.82 134.97
CA GLN A 321 100.99 42.57 136.18
C GLN A 321 101.60 41.45 137.03
N ARG A 322 102.12 40.36 136.42
CA ARG A 322 102.85 39.32 137.16
C ARG A 322 104.09 39.90 137.84
N ALA A 323 104.90 40.66 137.11
CA ALA A 323 106.08 41.32 137.69
C ALA A 323 105.72 42.25 138.86
N ALA A 324 104.63 43.02 138.74
CA ALA A 324 104.14 43.88 139.82
C ALA A 324 103.56 43.11 141.02
N TYR A 325 103.03 41.90 140.82
CA TYR A 325 102.60 41.02 141.92
C TYR A 325 103.79 40.32 142.58
N GLU A 326 104.81 39.91 141.83
CA GLU A 326 106.07 39.37 142.36
C GLU A 326 106.83 40.43 143.21
N GLU A 327 106.85 41.70 142.79
CA GLU A 327 107.36 42.82 143.61
C GLU A 327 106.56 43.00 144.91
N LEU A 328 105.25 42.79 144.89
CA LEU A 328 104.38 42.90 146.06
C LEU A 328 104.58 41.75 147.07
N GLU A 329 104.81 40.54 146.57
CA GLU A 329 105.10 39.36 147.40
C GLU A 329 106.45 39.52 148.12
N PHE A 330 107.47 40.05 147.42
CA PHE A 330 108.79 40.33 148.01
C PHE A 330 108.77 41.38 149.14
N VAL A 331 107.90 42.39 149.06
CA VAL A 331 107.76 43.42 150.10
C VAL A 331 107.05 42.88 151.35
N MET A 332 106.19 41.87 151.22
CA MET A 332 105.39 41.31 152.32
C MET A 332 106.12 40.26 153.17
N GLU A 333 107.18 39.62 152.67
CA GLU A 333 107.96 38.60 153.41
C GLU A 333 109.14 39.18 154.24
N SER A 334 109.18 40.50 154.46
CA SER A 334 110.33 41.20 155.09
C SER A 334 110.04 41.95 156.40
N GLU A 335 108.90 41.68 157.04
CA GLU A 335 108.58 41.98 158.45
C GLU A 335 108.01 40.74 159.18
#